data_AF-A0A6V8SBM3-F1
#
_entry.id   AF-A0A6V8SBM3-F1
#
_cell.length_a   1.000
_cell.length_b   1.000
_cell.length_c   1.000
_cell.angle_alpha   90.00
_cell.angle_beta   90.00
_cell.angle_gamma   90.00
#
_symmetry.space_group_name_H-M   'P 1'
#
loop_
_entity.id
_entity.type
_entity.pdbx_description
1 polymer ?
#
loop_
_entity_poly.entity_id
_entity_poly.type
_entity_poly.pdbx_seq_one_letter_code
_entity_poly.pdbx_strand_id
1 'polypeptide(L)'
;MKKNLLAIFLILTMFLTGCWDNNDINDLIIVSSMALDKGESDNLKVTLLCIRPTSQISSGDIKTPQNNDVIIFSSEGDDIMDACNKISKKISRKLFFSQMENVLMGEYLARENAAEYLDFFPRHPEPSIKTHMFLVKGAASKIFDTDSSLERNIAQEIDKLKSLNLKAEVQLKDFLIALTEDGIDPIIPLLEVTKSDKQDNPSVASVASITGAGIFNKSKLVDFIDYDTFRGVLYIQNKIKLGLGTVTFPKESGGGKVTAKVLNSITKITPIIEKDQLSVKVLIKTKAHISENTTKLDLTKSSVIDEIDTLFENRIKNLAESAIDKAKNANSSDVFGFGSIVRGKYPKQWENQYKKDWKTLLPSLKVSVACDVDITEIGFDAKSLQLKEEDILR
;
A
#
# COMPACT_ATOMS: atom_id res chain seq x y z
N MET A 1 -40.48 -38.73 34.85
CA MET A 1 -40.44 -37.42 34.16
C MET A 1 -39.72 -36.34 34.98
N LYS A 2 -40.10 -36.05 36.23
CA LYS A 2 -39.45 -34.99 37.05
C LYS A 2 -37.94 -35.19 37.31
N LYS A 3 -37.48 -36.44 37.55
CA LYS A 3 -36.05 -36.74 37.76
C LYS A 3 -35.18 -36.55 36.50
N ASN A 4 -35.73 -36.86 35.32
CA ASN A 4 -35.03 -36.67 34.05
C ASN A 4 -34.96 -35.19 33.66
N LEU A 5 -35.98 -34.39 34.02
CA LEU A 5 -35.96 -32.94 33.83
C LEU A 5 -34.87 -32.27 34.68
N LEU A 6 -34.68 -32.73 35.92
CA LEU A 6 -33.65 -32.22 36.82
C LEU A 6 -32.23 -32.52 36.30
N ALA A 7 -32.02 -33.72 35.73
CA ALA A 7 -30.74 -34.11 35.14
C ALA A 7 -30.42 -33.28 33.87
N ILE A 8 -31.42 -33.00 33.03
CA ILE A 8 -31.26 -32.14 31.84
C ILE A 8 -30.94 -30.70 32.26
N PHE A 9 -31.60 -30.18 33.29
CA PHE A 9 -31.31 -28.85 33.83
C PHE A 9 -29.89 -28.76 34.39
N LEU A 10 -29.43 -29.78 35.12
CA LEU A 10 -28.07 -29.84 35.67
C LEU A 10 -27.00 -29.91 34.57
N ILE A 11 -27.26 -30.67 33.49
CA ILE A 11 -26.39 -30.72 32.31
C ILE A 11 -26.36 -29.37 31.60
N LEU A 12 -27.50 -28.67 31.49
CA LEU A 12 -27.54 -27.32 30.91
C LEU A 12 -26.67 -26.33 31.70
N THR A 13 -26.65 -26.41 33.04
CA THR A 13 -25.82 -25.51 33.86
C THR A 13 -24.31 -25.71 33.68
N MET A 14 -23.87 -26.89 33.23
CA MET A 14 -22.46 -27.12 32.87
C MET A 14 -22.05 -26.41 31.57
N PHE A 15 -23.01 -26.04 30.71
CA PHE A 15 -22.77 -25.23 29.52
C PHE A 15 -22.92 -23.71 29.78
N LEU A 16 -23.25 -23.29 31.00
CA LEU A 16 -23.32 -21.88 31.41
C LEU A 16 -22.00 -21.34 31.98
N THR A 17 -20.87 -22.01 31.74
CA THR A 17 -19.55 -21.40 31.97
C THR A 17 -19.33 -20.31 30.92
N GLY A 18 -19.89 -19.12 31.17
CA GLY A 18 -19.64 -17.93 30.36
C GLY A 18 -18.15 -17.63 30.30
N CYS A 19 -17.69 -17.08 29.18
CA CYS A 19 -16.30 -16.73 28.96
C CYS A 19 -15.79 -15.82 30.10
N TRP A 20 -14.86 -16.34 30.91
CA TRP A 20 -14.26 -15.64 32.05
C TRP A 20 -13.43 -14.41 31.61
N ASP A 21 -13.00 -14.36 30.36
CA ASP A 21 -12.13 -13.32 29.81
C ASP A 21 -12.94 -12.12 29.29
N ASN A 22 -13.63 -11.43 30.20
CA ASN A 22 -14.31 -10.18 29.88
C ASN A 22 -13.37 -8.99 30.17
N ASN A 23 -12.79 -8.41 29.12
CA ASN A 23 -12.08 -7.13 29.24
C ASN A 23 -13.11 -6.02 29.03
N ASP A 24 -13.35 -5.18 30.05
CA ASP A 24 -14.26 -4.04 29.91
C ASP A 24 -13.68 -3.06 28.88
N ILE A 25 -14.51 -2.58 27.96
CA ILE A 25 -14.10 -1.61 26.93
C ILE A 25 -13.50 -0.34 27.54
N ASN A 26 -13.93 -0.01 28.77
CA ASN A 26 -13.43 1.13 29.53
C ASN A 26 -12.01 0.95 30.05
N ASP A 27 -11.53 -0.29 30.15
CA ASP A 27 -10.18 -0.64 30.63
C ASP A 27 -9.17 -0.76 29.49
N LEU A 28 -9.63 -0.70 28.25
CA LEU A 28 -8.80 -0.79 27.05
C LEU A 28 -8.41 0.60 26.53
N ILE A 29 -7.24 0.66 25.91
CA ILE A 29 -6.87 1.76 25.03
C ILE A 29 -6.55 1.19 23.65
N ILE A 30 -7.25 1.69 22.64
CA ILE A 30 -7.22 1.13 21.29
C ILE A 30 -5.98 1.66 20.57
N VAL A 31 -5.09 0.75 20.16
CA VAL A 31 -3.94 1.09 19.32
C VAL A 31 -4.40 1.11 17.87
N SER A 32 -4.31 2.27 17.22
CA SER A 32 -4.70 2.44 15.81
C SER A 32 -3.51 2.30 14.87
N SER A 33 -2.35 2.87 15.25
CA SER A 33 -1.13 2.80 14.46
C SER A 33 0.11 2.61 15.34
N MET A 34 1.11 1.91 14.82
CA MET A 34 2.39 1.69 15.46
C MET A 34 3.51 2.25 14.57
N ALA A 35 4.44 3.02 15.12
CA ALA A 35 5.66 3.44 14.46
C ALA A 35 6.87 2.75 15.10
N LEU A 36 7.74 2.21 14.26
CA LEU A 36 8.98 1.54 14.62
C LEU A 36 10.16 2.39 14.15
N ASP A 37 10.97 2.84 15.10
CA ASP A 37 12.12 3.70 14.86
C ASP A 37 13.37 3.20 15.56
N LYS A 38 14.54 3.61 15.05
CA LYS A 38 15.80 3.41 15.76
C LYS A 38 15.85 4.42 16.91
N GLY A 39 16.00 3.92 18.14
CA GLY A 39 16.13 4.71 19.35
C GLY A 39 17.51 5.36 19.48
N GLU A 40 17.64 6.29 20.41
CA GLU A 40 18.90 7.00 20.67
C GLU A 40 19.95 6.05 21.28
N SER A 41 19.48 5.05 22.04
CA SER A 41 20.32 4.04 22.70
C SER A 41 20.67 2.85 21.82
N ASP A 42 20.56 2.98 20.49
CA ASP A 42 20.69 1.89 19.49
C ASP A 42 19.61 0.79 19.57
N ASN A 43 18.65 0.93 20.50
CA ASN A 43 17.52 0.03 20.73
C ASN A 43 16.30 0.35 19.87
N LEU A 44 15.27 -0.51 19.88
CA LEU A 44 14.01 -0.26 19.17
C LEU A 44 13.17 0.78 19.92
N LYS A 45 12.78 1.86 19.24
CA LYS A 45 11.78 2.81 19.72
C LYS A 45 10.42 2.46 19.13
N VAL A 46 9.47 2.13 19.99
CA VAL A 46 8.07 1.93 19.60
C VAL A 46 7.26 3.15 19.99
N THR A 47 6.51 3.68 19.04
CA THR A 47 5.54 4.74 19.27
C THR A 47 4.15 4.26 18.88
N LEU A 48 3.18 4.39 19.76
CA LEU A 48 1.80 3.97 19.57
C LEU A 48 0.91 5.20 19.46
N LEU A 49 0.12 5.26 18.38
CA LEU A 49 -0.99 6.19 18.24
C LEU A 49 -2.26 5.51 18.71
N CYS A 50 -2.78 5.96 19.84
CA CYS A 50 -3.90 5.37 20.54
C CYS A 50 -5.14 6.26 20.44
N ILE A 51 -6.31 5.66 20.26
CA ILE A 51 -7.59 6.36 20.25
C ILE A 51 -8.11 6.44 21.69
N ARG A 52 -8.51 7.64 22.14
CA ARG A 52 -9.22 7.82 23.41
C ARG A 52 -10.64 7.28 23.26
N PRO A 53 -11.09 6.34 24.11
CA PRO A 53 -12.51 6.02 24.21
C PRO A 53 -13.23 7.22 24.85
N THR A 54 -13.70 8.17 24.04
CA THR A 54 -14.50 9.29 24.53
C THR A 54 -15.98 8.94 24.48
N SER A 55 -16.67 9.16 25.60
CA SER A 55 -18.13 9.11 25.73
C SER A 55 -18.80 10.43 25.32
N GLN A 56 -18.21 11.19 24.39
CA GLN A 56 -18.73 12.51 23.98
C GLN A 56 -19.36 12.49 22.60
N ILE A 57 -20.53 11.84 22.53
CA ILE A 57 -21.60 12.31 21.64
C ILE A 57 -22.39 13.34 22.44
N SER A 58 -21.81 14.51 22.69
CA SER A 58 -22.59 15.67 23.13
C SER A 58 -23.05 16.41 21.89
N SER A 59 -24.32 16.23 21.57
CA SER A 59 -25.10 16.98 20.59
C SER A 59 -24.85 18.49 20.75
N GLY A 60 -24.42 19.18 19.70
CA GLY A 60 -24.75 20.61 19.57
C GLY A 60 -23.72 21.58 19.03
N ASP A 61 -22.42 21.29 19.02
CA ASP A 61 -21.43 22.27 18.55
C ASP A 61 -20.48 21.69 17.51
N ILE A 62 -20.51 22.27 16.30
CA ILE A 62 -19.48 22.08 15.27
C ILE A 62 -18.24 22.83 15.74
N LYS A 63 -17.42 22.18 16.56
CA LYS A 63 -16.04 22.63 16.79
C LYS A 63 -15.13 21.97 15.77
N THR A 64 -14.18 22.76 15.28
CA THR A 64 -13.09 22.39 14.38
C THR A 64 -12.43 21.06 14.78
N PRO A 65 -11.93 20.26 13.81
CA PRO A 65 -11.26 19.00 14.08
C PRO A 65 -10.02 19.27 14.94
N GLN A 66 -10.16 19.09 16.24
CA GLN A 66 -9.04 19.16 17.18
C GLN A 66 -8.57 17.73 17.42
N ASN A 67 -7.26 17.53 17.43
CA ASN A 67 -6.52 16.28 17.65
C ASN A 67 -6.77 15.63 19.05
N ASN A 68 -7.89 15.95 19.70
CA ASN A 68 -8.25 15.54 21.06
C ASN A 68 -8.70 14.08 21.16
N ASP A 69 -8.89 13.37 20.04
CA ASP A 69 -9.35 11.97 20.06
C ASP A 69 -8.22 10.95 20.10
N VAL A 70 -6.95 11.38 20.00
CA VAL A 70 -5.79 10.48 20.05
C VAL A 70 -4.77 10.86 21.13
N ILE A 71 -4.03 9.86 21.61
CA ILE A 71 -2.90 9.98 22.53
C ILE A 71 -1.72 9.22 21.92
N ILE A 72 -0.53 9.79 22.04
CA ILE A 72 0.70 9.14 21.60
C ILE A 72 1.46 8.64 22.83
N PHE A 73 1.88 7.37 22.82
CA PHE A 73 2.79 6.81 23.80
C PHE A 73 4.06 6.31 23.12
N SER A 74 5.22 6.53 23.73
CA SER A 74 6.49 6.07 23.18
C SER A 74 7.39 5.51 24.26
N SER A 75 8.15 4.47 23.92
CA SER A 75 9.22 3.93 24.76
C SER A 75 10.27 3.21 23.91
N GLU A 76 11.51 3.21 24.40
CA GLU A 76 12.58 2.36 23.88
C GLU A 76 12.59 1.00 24.59
N GLY A 77 12.88 -0.06 23.86
CA GLY A 77 12.99 -1.42 24.35
C GLY A 77 13.85 -2.30 23.44
N ASP A 78 14.22 -3.47 23.94
CA ASP A 78 15.04 -4.42 23.17
C ASP A 78 14.24 -5.02 22.01
N ASP A 79 12.92 -5.16 22.19
CA ASP A 79 11.95 -5.59 21.18
C ASP A 79 10.60 -4.85 21.34
N ILE A 80 9.64 -5.14 20.45
CA ILE A 80 8.31 -4.50 20.49
C ILE A 80 7.60 -4.77 21.82
N MET A 81 7.71 -5.98 22.36
CA MET A 81 7.00 -6.38 23.57
C MET A 81 7.59 -5.69 24.80
N ASP A 82 8.91 -5.59 24.93
CA ASP A 82 9.57 -4.83 25.99
C ASP A 82 9.18 -3.35 25.96
N ALA A 83 9.22 -2.72 24.78
CA ALA A 83 8.78 -1.35 24.62
C ALA A 83 7.29 -1.16 24.99
N CYS A 84 6.40 -2.06 24.53
CA CYS A 84 4.98 -2.05 24.90
C CYS A 84 4.75 -2.28 26.40
N ASN A 85 5.55 -3.13 27.05
CA ASN A 85 5.50 -3.36 28.50
C ASN A 85 5.90 -2.11 29.28
N LYS A 86 6.93 -1.40 28.83
CA LYS A 86 7.34 -0.11 29.41
C LYS A 86 6.27 0.97 29.22
N ILE A 87 5.58 0.99 28.08
CA ILE A 87 4.41 1.86 27.85
C ILE A 87 3.29 1.49 28.82
N SER A 88 2.98 0.20 28.95
CA SER A 88 1.88 -0.31 29.80
C SER A 88 2.05 0.05 31.27
N LYS A 89 3.29 0.14 31.76
CA LYS A 89 3.60 0.62 33.13
C LYS A 89 3.28 2.10 33.37
N LYS A 90 3.15 2.90 32.32
CA LYS A 90 2.90 4.35 32.37
C LYS A 90 1.44 4.71 32.14
N ILE A 91 0.57 3.74 31.86
CA ILE A 91 -0.85 3.96 31.54
C ILE A 91 -1.75 3.15 32.48
N SER A 92 -2.95 3.66 32.72
CA SER A 92 -3.99 3.02 33.55
C SER A 92 -4.96 2.16 32.73
N ARG A 93 -4.55 1.74 31.52
CA ARG A 93 -5.36 1.02 30.54
C ARG A 93 -4.53 -0.07 29.88
N LYS A 94 -5.17 -1.16 29.47
CA LYS A 94 -4.52 -2.23 28.70
C LYS A 94 -4.46 -1.85 27.22
N LEU A 95 -3.28 -1.96 26.61
CA LEU A 95 -3.11 -1.79 25.16
C LEU A 95 -3.93 -2.85 24.42
N PHE A 96 -4.71 -2.43 23.42
CA PHE A 96 -5.53 -3.33 22.61
C PHE A 96 -5.21 -3.15 21.13
N PHE A 97 -4.64 -4.19 20.51
CA PHE A 97 -4.08 -4.09 19.14
C PHE A 97 -5.03 -4.57 18.04
N SER A 98 -6.20 -5.12 18.38
CA SER A 98 -7.11 -5.75 17.40
C SER A 98 -7.67 -4.79 16.35
N GLN A 99 -7.60 -3.47 16.58
CA GLN A 99 -8.02 -2.44 15.63
C GLN A 99 -6.84 -1.67 15.00
N MET A 100 -5.62 -2.20 15.11
CA MET A 100 -4.45 -1.57 14.53
C MET A 100 -4.45 -1.73 13.00
N GLU A 101 -4.47 -0.61 12.29
CA GLU A 101 -4.57 -0.57 10.82
C GLU A 101 -3.24 -0.27 10.12
N ASN A 102 -2.26 0.28 10.85
CA ASN A 102 -0.98 0.72 10.31
C ASN A 102 0.24 0.30 11.16
N VAL A 103 1.28 -0.14 10.47
CA VAL A 103 2.66 -0.19 10.98
C VAL A 103 3.53 0.69 10.08
N LEU A 104 4.12 1.72 10.67
CA LEU A 104 5.05 2.63 10.02
C LEU A 104 6.47 2.24 10.43
N MET A 105 7.37 2.09 9.46
CA MET A 105 8.77 1.75 9.71
C MET A 105 9.67 2.92 9.29
N GLY A 106 10.55 3.34 10.19
CA GLY A 106 11.58 4.32 9.88
C GLY A 106 12.68 3.75 8.98
N GLU A 107 13.22 4.58 8.10
CA GLU A 107 14.24 4.19 7.12
C GLU A 107 15.46 3.52 7.75
N TYR A 108 15.94 4.04 8.90
CA TYR A 108 17.15 3.52 9.54
C TYR A 108 17.02 2.05 9.94
N LEU A 109 15.91 1.67 10.60
CA LEU A 109 15.63 0.27 10.92
C LEU A 109 15.47 -0.59 9.67
N ALA A 110 14.78 -0.05 8.66
CA ALA A 110 14.55 -0.76 7.41
C ALA A 110 15.86 -1.10 6.69
N ARG A 111 16.88 -0.22 6.75
CA ARG A 111 18.21 -0.47 6.18
C ARG A 111 19.04 -1.47 6.98
N GLU A 112 18.87 -1.53 8.30
CA GLU A 112 19.58 -2.48 9.16
C GLU A 112 19.08 -3.91 8.91
N ASN A 113 17.83 -4.18 9.29
CA ASN A 113 17.18 -5.49 9.21
C ASN A 113 15.69 -5.38 9.62
N ALA A 114 14.78 -5.08 8.70
CA ALA A 114 13.36 -4.92 9.01
C ALA A 114 12.72 -6.15 9.69
N ALA A 115 13.16 -7.37 9.33
CA ALA A 115 12.57 -8.62 9.81
C ALA A 115 12.69 -8.83 11.32
N GLU A 116 13.79 -8.37 11.91
CA GLU A 116 14.09 -8.52 13.34
C GLU A 116 13.07 -7.81 14.21
N TYR A 117 12.50 -6.72 13.70
CA TYR A 117 11.52 -5.90 14.40
C TYR A 117 10.07 -6.28 14.10
N LEU A 118 9.82 -7.35 13.33
CA LEU A 118 8.48 -7.75 12.90
C LEU A 118 8.01 -9.11 13.45
N ASP A 119 8.84 -9.83 14.22
CA ASP A 119 8.50 -11.15 14.80
C ASP A 119 7.35 -11.09 15.81
N PHE A 120 7.09 -9.92 16.41
CA PHE A 120 5.94 -9.67 17.29
C PHE A 120 4.59 -10.03 16.65
N PHE A 121 4.38 -9.61 15.40
CA PHE A 121 3.07 -9.69 14.75
C PHE A 121 2.58 -11.11 14.43
N PRO A 122 3.39 -12.03 13.86
CA PRO A 122 2.93 -13.41 13.66
C PRO A 122 2.77 -14.19 14.98
N ARG A 123 3.34 -13.73 16.09
CA ARG A 123 3.26 -14.40 17.40
C ARG A 123 2.15 -13.88 18.30
N HIS A 124 1.75 -12.62 18.12
CA HIS A 124 0.72 -12.00 18.93
C HIS A 124 -0.64 -12.07 18.21
N PRO A 125 -1.68 -12.67 18.82
CA PRO A 125 -2.95 -12.94 18.13
C PRO A 125 -3.82 -11.69 17.90
N GLU A 126 -3.61 -10.62 18.68
CA GLU A 126 -4.39 -9.39 18.55
C GLU A 126 -4.12 -8.59 17.26
N PRO A 127 -2.88 -8.19 16.92
CA PRO A 127 -2.63 -7.44 15.70
C PRO A 127 -2.92 -8.28 14.46
N SER A 128 -3.65 -7.72 13.51
CA SER A 128 -3.98 -8.40 12.26
C SER A 128 -2.78 -8.46 11.32
N ILE A 129 -2.51 -9.62 10.72
CA ILE A 129 -1.53 -9.71 9.61
C ILE A 129 -1.97 -8.94 8.35
N LYS A 130 -3.22 -8.46 8.30
CA LYS A 130 -3.73 -7.57 7.25
C LYS A 130 -3.46 -6.09 7.52
N THR A 131 -2.85 -5.75 8.65
CA THR A 131 -2.38 -4.40 8.94
C THR A 131 -1.45 -3.92 7.83
N HIS A 132 -1.59 -2.66 7.43
CA HIS A 132 -0.84 -2.08 6.32
C HIS A 132 0.54 -1.64 6.78
N MET A 133 1.52 -1.78 5.90
CA MET A 133 2.88 -1.34 6.14
C MET A 133 3.21 -0.11 5.31
N PHE A 134 3.89 0.85 5.93
CA PHE A 134 4.50 1.98 5.22
C PHE A 134 5.92 2.20 5.70
N LEU A 135 6.73 2.70 4.77
CA LEU A 135 8.08 3.16 5.02
C LEU A 135 8.06 4.69 5.12
N VAL A 136 8.83 5.24 6.04
CA VAL A 136 8.96 6.69 6.23
C VAL A 136 10.44 7.03 6.18
N LYS A 137 10.81 8.04 5.37
CA LYS A 137 12.19 8.57 5.38
C LYS A 137 12.48 9.22 6.73
N GLY A 138 13.59 8.82 7.35
CA GLY A 138 13.90 9.19 8.72
C GLY A 138 13.02 8.47 9.74
N ALA A 139 12.52 9.19 10.75
CA ALA A 139 11.74 8.62 11.85
C ALA A 139 10.24 8.57 11.53
N ALA A 140 9.66 7.37 11.58
CA ALA A 140 8.24 7.10 11.38
C ALA A 140 7.35 7.78 12.42
N SER A 141 7.81 7.93 13.67
CA SER A 141 7.05 8.59 14.73
C SER A 141 6.65 10.03 14.38
N LYS A 142 7.42 10.71 13.52
CA LYS A 142 7.12 12.10 13.08
C LYS A 142 5.79 12.22 12.34
N ILE A 143 5.30 11.13 11.76
CA ILE A 143 3.98 11.10 11.13
C ILE A 143 2.88 11.36 12.17
N PHE A 144 3.06 10.89 13.40
CA PHE A 144 2.06 11.08 14.46
C PHE A 144 2.03 12.50 15.03
N ASP A 145 3.11 13.27 14.87
CA ASP A 145 3.17 14.69 15.27
C ASP A 145 2.45 15.64 14.28
N THR A 146 1.78 15.06 13.27
CA THR A 146 1.11 15.80 12.22
C THR A 146 -0.37 15.95 12.53
N ASP A 147 -0.86 17.19 12.55
CA ASP A 147 -2.30 17.47 12.54
C ASP A 147 -2.89 17.13 11.16
N SER A 148 -3.95 16.31 11.15
CA SER A 148 -4.71 16.01 9.95
C SER A 148 -5.59 17.20 9.57
N SER A 149 -5.54 17.63 8.31
CA SER A 149 -6.39 18.72 7.80
C SER A 149 -7.80 18.26 7.41
N LEU A 150 -7.96 16.98 7.09
CA LEU A 150 -9.16 16.43 6.46
C LEU A 150 -9.91 15.45 7.35
N GLU A 151 -9.23 14.83 8.31
CA GLU A 151 -9.76 13.76 9.14
C GLU A 151 -9.62 14.05 10.63
N ARG A 152 -10.28 13.26 11.48
CA ARG A 152 -10.23 13.47 12.94
C ARG A 152 -8.82 13.25 13.49
N ASN A 153 -8.03 12.40 12.84
CA ASN A 153 -6.65 12.13 13.18
C ASN A 153 -5.89 11.56 11.97
N ILE A 154 -4.56 11.55 12.07
CA ILE A 154 -3.66 11.10 11.01
C ILE A 154 -3.82 9.61 10.67
N ALA A 155 -4.24 8.75 11.60
CA ALA A 155 -4.48 7.35 11.29
C ALA A 155 -5.63 7.19 10.30
N GLN A 156 -6.75 7.89 10.53
CA GLN A 156 -7.90 7.90 9.62
C GLN A 156 -7.53 8.47 8.24
N GLU A 157 -6.66 9.48 8.19
CA GLU A 157 -6.17 10.03 6.93
C GLU A 157 -5.35 8.99 6.17
N ILE A 158 -4.39 8.31 6.83
CA ILE A 158 -3.61 7.22 6.25
C ILE A 158 -4.53 6.09 5.76
N ASP A 159 -5.54 5.72 6.53
CA ASP A 159 -6.49 4.66 6.18
C ASP A 159 -7.31 5.02 4.94
N LYS A 160 -7.77 6.27 4.83
CA LYS A 160 -8.48 6.76 3.65
C LYS A 160 -7.58 6.91 2.43
N LEU A 161 -6.33 7.36 2.60
CA LEU A 161 -5.36 7.49 1.50
C LEU A 161 -5.13 6.16 0.77
N LYS A 162 -5.10 5.04 1.50
CA LYS A 162 -5.02 3.69 0.90
C LYS A 162 -6.17 3.42 -0.06
N SER A 163 -7.39 3.79 0.36
CA SER A 163 -8.61 3.50 -0.40
C SER A 163 -8.75 4.35 -1.65
N LEU A 164 -8.14 5.54 -1.67
CA LEU A 164 -8.24 6.54 -2.74
C LEU A 164 -7.07 6.47 -3.74
N ASN A 165 -5.85 6.19 -3.28
CA ASN A 165 -4.64 6.11 -4.12
C ASN A 165 -4.32 4.68 -4.55
N LEU A 166 -4.78 4.32 -5.74
CA LEU A 166 -4.45 3.09 -6.48
C LEU A 166 -4.84 1.75 -5.81
N LYS A 167 -5.27 1.76 -4.55
CA LYS A 167 -5.30 0.59 -3.66
C LYS A 167 -3.94 -0.11 -3.64
N ALA A 168 -2.86 0.69 -3.58
CA ALA A 168 -1.48 0.23 -3.44
C ALA A 168 -1.21 -0.30 -2.03
N GLU A 169 -2.00 -1.29 -1.61
CA GLU A 169 -1.99 -1.88 -0.28
C GLU A 169 -0.88 -2.94 -0.21
N VAL A 170 0.15 -2.67 0.59
CA VAL A 170 1.06 -3.71 1.08
C VAL A 170 0.68 -4.01 2.51
N GLN A 171 0.23 -5.25 2.74
CA GLN A 171 -0.10 -5.74 4.06
C GLN A 171 1.10 -6.42 4.69
N LEU A 172 1.15 -6.48 6.01
CA LEU A 172 2.21 -7.14 6.75
C LEU A 172 2.41 -8.59 6.32
N LYS A 173 1.33 -9.34 6.07
CA LYS A 173 1.40 -10.70 5.54
C LYS A 173 2.16 -10.77 4.21
N ASP A 174 2.02 -9.76 3.32
CA ASP A 174 2.66 -9.77 2.01
C ASP A 174 4.18 -9.61 2.17
N PHE A 175 4.60 -8.75 3.10
CA PHE A 175 6.00 -8.59 3.46
C PHE A 175 6.57 -9.87 4.08
N LEU A 176 5.87 -10.47 5.05
CA LEU A 176 6.33 -11.69 5.74
C LEU A 176 6.41 -12.90 4.79
N ILE A 177 5.47 -13.04 3.86
CA ILE A 177 5.51 -14.07 2.81
C ILE A 177 6.73 -13.82 1.91
N ALA A 178 6.88 -12.59 1.38
CA ALA A 178 8.00 -12.27 0.50
C ALA A 178 9.38 -12.41 1.18
N LEU A 179 9.45 -12.24 2.50
CA LEU A 179 10.68 -12.44 3.26
C LEU A 179 11.11 -13.91 3.35
N THR A 180 10.14 -14.83 3.38
CA THR A 180 10.37 -16.27 3.60
C THR A 180 10.35 -17.09 2.32
N GLU A 181 9.82 -16.53 1.24
CA GLU A 181 9.63 -17.19 -0.03
C GLU A 181 10.79 -16.94 -1.00
N ASP A 182 11.32 -18.00 -1.63
CA ASP A 182 12.36 -17.83 -2.64
C ASP A 182 11.81 -17.12 -3.89
N GLY A 183 12.63 -16.31 -4.57
CA GLY A 183 12.24 -15.74 -5.88
C GLY A 183 11.18 -14.65 -5.81
N ILE A 184 11.05 -13.99 -4.66
CA ILE A 184 10.36 -12.71 -4.49
C ILE A 184 11.10 -11.91 -3.42
N ASP A 185 11.19 -10.59 -3.60
CA ASP A 185 11.75 -9.69 -2.59
C ASP A 185 10.66 -8.69 -2.13
N PRO A 186 10.67 -8.24 -0.85
CA PRO A 186 9.65 -7.33 -0.35
C PRO A 186 9.72 -5.92 -0.94
N ILE A 187 8.58 -5.24 -0.94
CA ILE A 187 8.45 -3.82 -1.30
C ILE A 187 7.44 -3.16 -0.36
N ILE A 188 7.73 -1.95 0.12
CA ILE A 188 6.86 -1.21 1.05
C ILE A 188 6.56 0.19 0.48
N PRO A 189 5.30 0.66 0.43
CA PRO A 189 4.97 2.02 0.01
C PRO A 189 5.65 3.08 0.89
N LEU A 190 6.15 4.14 0.26
CA LEU A 190 6.76 5.27 0.94
C LEU A 190 5.66 6.29 1.28
N LEU A 191 5.51 6.56 2.58
CA LEU A 191 4.60 7.57 3.11
C LEU A 191 5.38 8.84 3.46
N GLU A 192 4.96 9.97 2.89
CA GLU A 192 5.50 11.29 3.20
C GLU A 192 4.37 12.23 3.61
N VAL A 193 4.65 13.10 4.57
CA VAL A 193 3.74 14.17 5.00
C VAL A 193 4.32 15.49 4.55
N THR A 194 3.58 16.21 3.72
CA THR A 194 3.98 17.54 3.24
C THR A 194 3.26 18.60 4.06
N LYS A 195 4.00 19.51 4.69
CA LYS A 195 3.44 20.70 5.33
C LYS A 195 3.10 21.71 4.23
N SER A 196 1.92 22.31 4.28
CA SER A 196 1.55 23.37 3.35
C SER A 196 2.39 24.62 3.65
N ASP A 197 3.18 25.10 2.68
CA ASP A 197 4.07 26.26 2.83
C ASP A 197 3.35 27.63 2.78
N LYS A 198 2.01 27.67 2.83
CA LYS A 198 1.29 28.96 2.79
C LYS A 198 1.08 29.55 4.19
N GLN A 199 2.00 30.45 4.56
CA GLN A 199 1.92 31.33 5.75
C GLN A 199 0.63 32.18 5.85
N ASP A 200 -0.18 32.29 4.78
CA ASP A 200 -1.38 33.14 4.77
C ASP A 200 -2.71 32.40 5.05
N ASN A 201 -2.70 31.07 5.25
CA ASN A 201 -3.93 30.34 5.58
C ASN A 201 -3.63 29.19 6.56
N PRO A 202 -3.85 29.38 7.89
CA PRO A 202 -3.60 28.35 8.90
C PRO A 202 -4.53 27.11 8.79
N SER A 203 -5.41 27.09 7.79
CA SER A 203 -6.47 26.09 7.60
C SER A 203 -6.08 24.91 6.70
N VAL A 204 -4.87 24.89 6.11
CA VAL A 204 -4.39 23.73 5.34
C VAL A 204 -3.23 23.09 6.10
N ALA A 205 -3.59 22.25 7.07
CA ALA A 205 -2.63 21.39 7.78
C ALA A 205 -1.98 20.39 6.81
N SER A 206 -0.93 19.73 7.28
CA SER A 206 -0.12 18.82 6.48
C SER A 206 -0.96 17.70 5.85
N VAL A 207 -0.53 17.19 4.70
CA VAL A 207 -1.22 16.14 3.96
C VAL A 207 -0.29 14.94 3.81
N ALA A 208 -0.77 13.77 4.22
CA ALA A 208 -0.08 12.52 3.97
C ALA A 208 -0.25 12.07 2.51
N SER A 209 0.79 11.50 1.92
CA SER A 209 0.78 11.05 0.54
C SER A 209 1.72 9.87 0.32
N ILE A 210 1.38 9.02 -0.65
CA ILE A 210 2.26 7.94 -1.10
C ILE A 210 3.09 8.48 -2.26
N THR A 211 4.41 8.60 -2.06
CA THR A 211 5.30 9.24 -3.04
C THR A 211 6.22 8.25 -3.77
N GLY A 212 6.15 6.97 -3.41
CA GLY A 212 7.01 5.93 -3.97
C GLY A 212 6.94 4.63 -3.20
N ALA A 213 8.03 3.87 -3.22
CA ALA A 213 8.20 2.67 -2.40
C ALA A 213 9.68 2.40 -2.09
N GLY A 214 9.94 1.65 -1.02
CA GLY A 214 11.24 1.08 -0.71
C GLY A 214 11.37 -0.36 -1.22
N ILE A 215 12.45 -0.64 -1.94
CA ILE A 215 12.81 -1.98 -2.42
C ILE A 215 13.69 -2.66 -1.37
N PHE A 216 13.34 -3.89 -1.02
CA PHE A 216 14.11 -4.69 -0.08
C PHE A 216 14.91 -5.76 -0.82
N ASN A 217 16.03 -6.16 -0.23
CA ASN A 217 16.70 -7.42 -0.51
C ASN A 217 16.60 -8.26 0.77
N LYS A 218 15.80 -9.31 0.72
CA LYS A 218 15.32 -9.99 1.94
C LYS A 218 14.73 -8.98 2.92
N SER A 219 15.37 -8.76 4.06
CA SER A 219 14.89 -7.88 5.12
C SER A 219 15.49 -6.47 5.10
N LYS A 220 16.40 -6.15 4.17
CA LYS A 220 17.11 -4.86 4.17
C LYS A 220 16.62 -3.98 3.04
N LEU A 221 16.27 -2.74 3.36
CA LEU A 221 15.99 -1.69 2.39
C LEU A 221 17.26 -1.36 1.61
N VAL A 222 17.22 -1.57 0.30
CA VAL A 222 18.36 -1.33 -0.59
C VAL A 222 18.21 -0.06 -1.42
N ASP A 223 16.98 0.32 -1.78
CA ASP A 223 16.73 1.48 -2.63
C ASP A 223 15.32 2.05 -2.45
N PHE A 224 15.11 3.28 -2.93
CA PHE A 224 13.79 3.89 -3.08
C PHE A 224 13.46 4.10 -4.55
N ILE A 225 12.19 3.89 -4.89
CA ILE A 225 11.65 4.20 -6.20
C ILE A 225 10.57 5.26 -6.10
N ASP A 226 10.46 6.10 -7.14
CA ASP A 226 9.40 7.09 -7.26
C ASP A 226 8.02 6.45 -7.48
N TYR A 227 6.99 7.27 -7.37
CA TYR A 227 5.60 6.84 -7.51
C TYR A 227 5.29 6.20 -8.86
N ASP A 228 5.77 6.74 -9.98
CA ASP A 228 5.48 6.18 -11.31
C ASP A 228 6.14 4.82 -11.51
N THR A 229 7.36 4.63 -11.01
CA THR A 229 8.03 3.33 -10.98
C THR A 229 7.25 2.35 -10.10
N PHE A 230 6.82 2.80 -8.91
CA PHE A 230 6.04 1.95 -8.01
C PHE A 230 4.72 1.52 -8.65
N ARG A 231 4.06 2.40 -9.42
CA ARG A 231 2.89 2.03 -10.24
C ARG A 231 3.20 0.92 -11.22
N GLY A 232 4.35 0.97 -11.89
CA GLY A 232 4.84 -0.11 -12.77
C GLY A 232 4.94 -1.45 -12.04
N VAL A 233 5.47 -1.46 -10.82
CA VAL A 233 5.51 -2.66 -9.96
C VAL A 233 4.10 -3.18 -9.68
N LEU A 234 3.18 -2.30 -9.28
CA LEU A 234 1.80 -2.69 -8.97
C LEU A 234 1.04 -3.22 -10.19
N TYR A 235 1.29 -2.68 -11.39
CA TYR A 235 0.73 -3.24 -12.62
C TYR A 235 1.21 -4.67 -12.83
N ILE A 236 2.53 -4.92 -12.72
CA ILE A 236 3.12 -6.25 -12.91
C ILE A 236 2.61 -7.23 -11.84
N GLN A 237 2.53 -6.81 -10.57
CA GLN A 237 2.01 -7.61 -9.46
C GLN A 237 0.50 -7.82 -9.48
N ASN A 238 -0.22 -7.28 -10.48
CA ASN A 238 -1.68 -7.36 -10.55
C ASN A 238 -2.40 -6.72 -9.34
N LYS A 239 -1.85 -5.62 -8.81
CA LYS A 239 -2.37 -4.89 -7.64
C LYS A 239 -3.05 -3.56 -7.96
N ILE A 240 -2.92 -3.05 -9.20
CA ILE A 240 -3.65 -1.84 -9.63
C ILE A 240 -5.14 -2.15 -9.76
N LYS A 241 -5.96 -1.47 -8.95
CA LYS A 241 -7.43 -1.56 -9.03
C LYS A 241 -8.09 -0.28 -9.53
N LEU A 242 -7.51 0.86 -9.19
CA LEU A 242 -7.98 2.20 -9.58
C LEU A 242 -6.77 3.06 -9.90
N GLY A 243 -6.97 4.18 -10.59
CA GLY A 243 -5.91 5.16 -10.82
C GLY A 243 -6.18 6.05 -12.01
N LEU A 244 -5.50 7.18 -12.08
CA LEU A 244 -5.54 8.07 -13.23
C LEU A 244 -4.25 7.93 -14.04
N GLY A 245 -4.40 7.90 -15.35
CA GLY A 245 -3.30 8.05 -16.31
C GLY A 245 -3.63 9.18 -17.26
N THR A 246 -2.61 9.94 -17.65
CA THR A 246 -2.75 11.01 -18.64
C THR A 246 -1.76 10.77 -19.77
N VAL A 247 -2.24 10.89 -21.01
CA VAL A 247 -1.42 10.89 -22.22
C VAL A 247 -1.52 12.26 -22.89
N THR A 248 -0.43 12.67 -23.53
CA THR A 248 -0.34 13.98 -24.20
C THR A 248 -0.34 13.78 -25.71
N PHE A 249 -1.12 14.59 -26.41
CA PHE A 249 -1.20 14.57 -27.86
C PHE A 249 -0.31 15.66 -28.47
N PRO A 250 0.46 15.35 -29.54
CA PRO A 250 1.17 16.37 -30.30
C PRO A 250 0.22 17.45 -30.83
N LYS A 251 0.72 18.69 -30.99
CA LYS A 251 -0.08 19.80 -31.52
C LYS A 251 -0.69 19.49 -32.90
N GLU A 252 0.07 18.77 -33.73
CA GLU A 252 -0.32 18.37 -35.08
C GLU A 252 -1.50 17.37 -35.08
N SER A 253 -1.64 16.58 -34.01
CA SER A 253 -2.74 15.62 -33.81
C SER A 253 -3.86 16.18 -32.92
N GLY A 254 -4.03 17.50 -32.86
CA GLY A 254 -5.10 18.16 -32.11
C GLY A 254 -4.67 18.80 -30.78
N GLY A 255 -3.45 18.54 -30.31
CA GLY A 255 -2.84 19.14 -29.11
C GLY A 255 -3.59 18.82 -27.80
N GLY A 256 -2.97 19.06 -26.65
CA GLY A 256 -3.61 18.87 -25.35
C GLY A 256 -3.40 17.48 -24.75
N LYS A 257 -4.29 17.07 -23.86
CA LYS A 257 -4.18 15.86 -23.04
C LYS A 257 -5.49 15.10 -22.94
N VAL A 258 -5.39 13.78 -22.90
CA VAL A 258 -6.48 12.87 -22.54
C VAL A 258 -6.11 12.22 -21.22
N THR A 259 -6.99 12.33 -20.23
CA THR A 259 -6.87 11.66 -18.93
C THR A 259 -7.89 10.54 -18.87
N ALA A 260 -7.44 9.34 -18.52
CA ALA A 260 -8.28 8.17 -18.33
C ALA A 260 -8.14 7.62 -16.91
N LYS A 261 -9.24 7.12 -16.37
CA LYS A 261 -9.29 6.41 -15.10
C LYS A 261 -9.32 4.91 -15.37
N VAL A 262 -8.40 4.20 -14.75
CA VAL A 262 -8.37 2.74 -14.72
C VAL A 262 -9.58 2.26 -13.91
N LEU A 263 -10.39 1.41 -14.55
CA LEU A 263 -11.52 0.72 -13.93
C LEU A 263 -11.08 -0.63 -13.37
N ASN A 264 -10.23 -1.35 -14.11
CA ASN A 264 -9.66 -2.63 -13.72
C ASN A 264 -8.40 -2.91 -14.53
N SER A 265 -7.45 -3.64 -13.95
CA SER A 265 -6.26 -4.14 -14.66
C SER A 265 -5.98 -5.57 -14.23
N ILE A 266 -5.66 -6.43 -15.19
CA ILE A 266 -5.33 -7.83 -14.97
C ILE A 266 -3.99 -8.14 -15.63
N THR A 267 -3.06 -8.68 -14.85
CA THR A 267 -1.74 -9.07 -15.37
C THR A 267 -1.55 -10.58 -15.34
N LYS A 268 -1.03 -11.12 -16.46
CA LYS A 268 -0.61 -12.51 -16.59
C LYS A 268 0.89 -12.57 -16.84
N ILE A 269 1.60 -13.27 -15.95
CA ILE A 269 3.04 -13.52 -16.07
C ILE A 269 3.24 -14.98 -16.49
N THR A 270 4.03 -15.21 -17.54
CA THR A 270 4.29 -16.55 -18.08
C THR A 270 5.78 -16.78 -18.26
N PRO A 271 6.43 -17.65 -17.46
CA PRO A 271 7.80 -18.05 -17.70
C PRO A 271 7.89 -19.11 -18.80
N ILE A 272 8.93 -19.01 -19.61
CA ILE A 272 9.18 -19.84 -20.80
C ILE A 272 10.64 -20.29 -20.76
N ILE A 273 10.87 -21.59 -20.93
CA ILE A 273 12.20 -22.17 -21.08
C ILE A 273 12.30 -22.73 -22.50
N GLU A 274 13.17 -22.14 -23.31
CA GLU A 274 13.46 -22.60 -24.68
C GLU A 274 14.96 -22.78 -24.82
N LYS A 275 15.42 -23.97 -25.24
CA LYS A 275 16.86 -24.29 -25.38
C LYS A 275 17.67 -23.91 -24.13
N ASP A 276 17.13 -24.26 -22.95
CA ASP A 276 17.68 -23.94 -21.62
C ASP A 276 17.85 -22.45 -21.29
N GLN A 277 17.22 -21.55 -22.06
CA GLN A 277 17.15 -20.13 -21.75
C GLN A 277 15.80 -19.77 -21.15
N LEU A 278 15.82 -19.25 -19.92
CA LEU A 278 14.64 -18.75 -19.23
C LEU A 278 14.31 -17.32 -19.71
N SER A 279 13.03 -17.09 -19.99
CA SER A 279 12.47 -15.77 -20.25
C SER A 279 11.10 -15.63 -19.61
N VAL A 280 10.64 -14.40 -19.42
CA VAL A 280 9.34 -14.08 -18.82
C VAL A 280 8.54 -13.18 -19.76
N LYS A 281 7.29 -13.57 -20.04
CA LYS A 281 6.31 -12.72 -20.73
C LYS A 281 5.34 -12.13 -19.72
N VAL A 282 5.19 -10.81 -19.72
CA VAL A 282 4.22 -10.07 -18.91
C VAL A 282 3.17 -9.49 -19.85
N LEU A 283 1.90 -9.88 -19.67
CA LEU A 283 0.77 -9.35 -20.42
C LEU A 283 -0.14 -8.60 -19.45
N ILE A 284 -0.28 -7.29 -19.65
CA ILE A 284 -1.14 -6.41 -18.86
C ILE A 284 -2.37 -6.07 -19.70
N LYS A 285 -3.57 -6.38 -19.19
CA LYS A 285 -4.84 -6.01 -19.82
C LYS A 285 -5.54 -4.99 -18.92
N THR A 286 -5.84 -3.80 -19.45
CA THR A 286 -6.40 -2.70 -18.65
C THR A 286 -7.68 -2.18 -19.29
N LYS A 287 -8.72 -2.04 -18.47
CA LYS A 287 -9.95 -1.33 -18.84
C LYS A 287 -9.94 0.05 -18.21
N ALA A 288 -10.30 1.06 -19.00
CA ALA A 288 -10.33 2.44 -18.54
C ALA A 288 -11.51 3.21 -19.12
N HIS A 289 -11.87 4.30 -18.46
CA HIS A 289 -12.75 5.32 -19.04
C HIS A 289 -12.00 6.63 -19.22
N ILE A 290 -12.40 7.43 -20.20
CA ILE A 290 -11.90 8.80 -20.34
C ILE A 290 -12.58 9.66 -19.27
N SER A 291 -11.77 10.35 -18.48
CA SER A 291 -12.23 11.31 -17.47
C SER A 291 -12.15 12.75 -17.97
N GLU A 292 -11.20 13.05 -18.86
CA GLU A 292 -11.01 14.40 -19.38
C GLU A 292 -10.40 14.36 -20.78
N ASN A 293 -10.88 15.24 -21.66
CA ASN A 293 -10.33 15.46 -22.99
C ASN A 293 -10.16 16.96 -23.27
N THR A 294 -8.91 17.42 -23.17
CA THR A 294 -8.52 18.81 -23.48
C THR A 294 -7.99 18.96 -24.92
N THR A 295 -8.11 17.91 -25.73
CA THR A 295 -7.70 17.91 -27.14
C THR A 295 -8.86 18.32 -28.04
N LYS A 296 -8.55 18.63 -29.31
CA LYS A 296 -9.59 18.84 -30.35
C LYS A 296 -10.13 17.53 -30.96
N LEU A 297 -9.79 16.38 -30.38
CA LEU A 297 -10.18 15.07 -30.90
C LEU A 297 -11.68 14.79 -30.69
N ASP A 298 -12.25 14.05 -31.63
CA ASP A 298 -13.63 13.54 -31.58
C ASP A 298 -13.61 12.09 -31.10
N LEU A 299 -14.01 11.87 -29.83
CA LEU A 299 -13.96 10.56 -29.18
C LEU A 299 -15.03 9.59 -29.70
N THR A 300 -15.96 10.04 -30.54
CA THR A 300 -16.92 9.13 -31.20
C THR A 300 -16.28 8.29 -32.29
N LYS A 301 -15.08 8.65 -32.75
CA LYS A 301 -14.40 7.97 -33.85
C LYS A 301 -13.55 6.82 -33.32
N SER A 302 -13.84 5.61 -33.78
CA SER A 302 -13.08 4.39 -33.41
C SER A 302 -11.57 4.58 -33.61
N SER A 303 -11.14 5.17 -34.72
CA SER A 303 -9.71 5.39 -35.00
C SER A 303 -9.01 6.30 -33.98
N VAL A 304 -9.74 7.23 -33.37
CA VAL A 304 -9.21 8.10 -32.31
C VAL A 304 -9.10 7.32 -31.01
N ILE A 305 -10.06 6.45 -30.72
CA ILE A 305 -10.00 5.55 -29.56
C ILE A 305 -8.83 4.57 -29.69
N ASP A 306 -8.63 3.96 -30.86
CA ASP A 306 -7.50 3.06 -31.12
C ASP A 306 -6.14 3.76 -30.91
N GLU A 307 -6.03 5.05 -31.29
CA GLU A 307 -4.83 5.86 -31.04
C GLU A 307 -4.64 6.14 -29.53
N ILE A 308 -5.73 6.48 -28.82
CA ILE A 308 -5.71 6.68 -27.36
C ILE A 308 -5.30 5.39 -26.64
N ASP A 309 -5.87 4.25 -27.02
CA ASP A 309 -5.54 2.93 -26.49
C ASP A 309 -4.03 2.67 -26.68
N THR A 310 -3.52 2.83 -27.89
CA THR A 310 -2.09 2.66 -28.21
C THR A 310 -1.18 3.56 -27.35
N LEU A 311 -1.58 4.80 -27.09
CA LEU A 311 -0.81 5.72 -26.24
C LEU A 311 -0.83 5.29 -24.77
N PHE A 312 -1.97 4.82 -24.27
CA PHE A 312 -2.08 4.30 -22.91
C PHE A 312 -1.34 2.96 -22.75
N GLU A 313 -1.39 2.09 -23.75
CA GLU A 313 -0.61 0.84 -23.81
C GLU A 313 0.88 1.13 -23.67
N ASN A 314 1.39 2.05 -24.49
CA ASN A 314 2.79 2.46 -24.44
C ASN A 314 3.15 3.09 -23.10
N ARG A 315 2.27 3.95 -22.53
CA ARG A 315 2.49 4.53 -21.21
C ARG A 315 2.61 3.45 -20.13
N ILE A 316 1.67 2.52 -20.06
CA ILE A 316 1.67 1.44 -19.04
C ILE A 316 2.85 0.51 -19.24
N LYS A 317 3.17 0.16 -20.50
CA LYS A 317 4.35 -0.63 -20.85
C LYS A 317 5.63 0.05 -20.37
N ASN A 318 5.81 1.33 -20.63
CA ASN A 318 7.00 2.08 -20.20
C ASN A 318 7.11 2.15 -18.66
N LEU A 319 5.99 2.30 -17.94
CA LEU A 319 6.00 2.23 -16.47
C LEU A 319 6.46 0.86 -15.97
N ALA A 320 5.95 -0.22 -16.58
CA ALA A 320 6.33 -1.59 -16.23
C ALA A 320 7.80 -1.89 -16.57
N GLU A 321 8.29 -1.49 -17.75
CA GLU A 321 9.68 -1.67 -18.16
C GLU A 321 10.64 -0.87 -17.27
N SER A 322 10.32 0.39 -16.98
CA SER A 322 11.08 1.22 -16.03
C SER A 322 11.16 0.58 -14.64
N ALA A 323 10.05 0.02 -14.15
CA ALA A 323 10.03 -0.71 -12.88
C ALA A 323 10.96 -1.92 -12.91
N ILE A 324 10.90 -2.73 -13.98
CA ILE A 324 11.77 -3.91 -14.16
C ILE A 324 13.24 -3.50 -14.14
N ASP A 325 13.60 -2.45 -14.87
CA ASP A 325 14.98 -1.97 -14.95
C ASP A 325 15.47 -1.45 -13.60
N LYS A 326 14.68 -0.62 -12.90
CA LYS A 326 15.04 -0.13 -11.57
C LYS A 326 15.21 -1.26 -10.56
N ALA A 327 14.30 -2.23 -10.52
CA ALA A 327 14.39 -3.36 -9.58
C ALA A 327 15.61 -4.25 -9.85
N LYS A 328 15.94 -4.50 -11.13
CA LYS A 328 17.16 -5.23 -11.51
C LYS A 328 18.43 -4.53 -11.07
N ASN A 329 18.47 -3.19 -11.19
CA ASN A 329 19.60 -2.37 -10.77
C ASN A 329 19.67 -2.18 -9.24
N ALA A 330 18.53 -2.26 -8.53
CA ALA A 330 18.44 -2.21 -7.08
C ALA A 330 18.84 -3.55 -6.43
N ASN A 331 20.12 -3.89 -6.53
CA ASN A 331 20.70 -5.10 -5.93
C ASN A 331 20.03 -6.41 -6.40
N SER A 332 19.62 -6.44 -7.67
CA SER A 332 18.98 -7.60 -8.31
C SER A 332 17.78 -8.11 -7.52
N SER A 333 16.92 -7.19 -7.10
CA SER A 333 15.72 -7.48 -6.31
C SER A 333 14.57 -7.93 -7.20
N ASP A 334 13.94 -9.06 -6.86
CA ASP A 334 12.77 -9.59 -7.56
C ASP A 334 11.47 -9.17 -6.88
N VAL A 335 11.17 -7.87 -6.90
CA VAL A 335 9.92 -7.33 -6.33
C VAL A 335 8.67 -7.79 -7.10
N PHE A 336 8.80 -8.40 -8.27
CA PHE A 336 7.67 -8.85 -9.09
C PHE A 336 7.25 -10.29 -8.78
N GLY A 337 8.14 -11.07 -8.16
CA GLY A 337 7.92 -12.49 -7.88
C GLY A 337 8.14 -13.38 -9.11
N PHE A 338 8.99 -12.97 -10.06
CA PHE A 338 9.27 -13.79 -11.24
C PHE A 338 9.82 -15.16 -10.86
N GLY A 339 10.72 -15.22 -9.88
CA GLY A 339 11.31 -16.46 -9.40
C GLY A 339 10.29 -17.38 -8.74
N SER A 340 9.38 -16.82 -7.93
CA SER A 340 8.25 -17.56 -7.34
C SER A 340 7.37 -18.18 -8.43
N ILE A 341 7.07 -17.44 -9.49
CA ILE A 341 6.25 -17.91 -10.62
C ILE A 341 7.00 -19.00 -11.41
N VAL A 342 8.30 -18.85 -11.62
CA VAL A 342 9.16 -19.86 -12.25
C VAL A 342 9.19 -21.13 -11.40
N ARG A 343 9.36 -21.02 -10.08
CA ARG A 343 9.30 -22.15 -9.14
C ARG A 343 7.96 -22.87 -9.23
N GLY A 344 6.86 -22.12 -9.27
CA GLY A 344 5.52 -22.70 -9.39
C GLY A 344 5.32 -23.48 -10.70
N LYS A 345 5.83 -22.97 -11.83
CA LYS A 345 5.66 -23.60 -13.15
C LYS A 345 6.68 -24.70 -13.46
N TYR A 346 7.93 -24.52 -13.03
CA TYR A 346 9.07 -25.39 -13.32
C TYR A 346 9.85 -25.75 -12.04
N PRO A 347 9.24 -26.47 -11.07
CA PRO A 347 9.83 -26.69 -9.75
C PRO A 347 11.16 -27.47 -9.80
N LYS A 348 11.30 -28.44 -10.71
CA LYS A 348 12.53 -29.22 -10.85
C LYS A 348 13.70 -28.36 -11.36
N GLN A 349 13.45 -27.54 -12.38
CA GLN A 349 14.46 -26.64 -12.94
C GLN A 349 14.80 -25.53 -11.94
N TRP A 350 13.81 -25.03 -11.19
CA TRP A 350 14.05 -24.08 -10.11
C TRP A 350 15.07 -24.62 -9.09
N GLU A 351 14.80 -25.78 -8.49
CA GLU A 351 15.67 -26.36 -7.46
C GLU A 351 17.06 -26.72 -8.00
N ASN A 352 17.15 -27.23 -9.23
CA ASN A 352 18.41 -27.73 -9.77
C ASN A 352 19.27 -26.68 -10.48
N GLN A 353 18.69 -25.60 -11.02
CA GLN A 353 19.38 -24.69 -11.93
C GLN A 353 19.27 -23.21 -11.53
N TYR A 354 18.11 -22.75 -11.01
CA TYR A 354 17.86 -21.32 -10.88
C TYR A 354 17.92 -20.80 -9.45
N LYS A 355 17.51 -21.58 -8.45
CA LYS A 355 17.33 -21.11 -7.07
C LYS A 355 18.58 -20.47 -6.46
N LYS A 356 19.75 -21.10 -6.64
CA LYS A 356 21.01 -20.64 -6.05
C LYS A 356 21.52 -19.34 -6.69
N ASP A 357 21.38 -19.24 -8.01
CA ASP A 357 21.94 -18.14 -8.80
C ASP A 357 20.87 -17.13 -9.27
N TRP A 358 19.66 -17.18 -8.69
CA TRP A 358 18.52 -16.37 -9.14
C TRP A 358 18.86 -14.87 -9.18
N LYS A 359 19.52 -14.37 -8.14
CA LYS A 359 19.94 -12.96 -8.07
C LYS A 359 20.98 -12.61 -9.13
N THR A 360 21.84 -13.54 -9.51
CA THR A 360 22.83 -13.35 -10.59
C THR A 360 22.17 -13.41 -11.98
N LEU A 361 21.14 -14.24 -12.13
CA LEU A 361 20.40 -14.40 -13.39
C LEU A 361 19.47 -13.21 -13.66
N LEU A 362 18.80 -12.68 -12.63
CA LEU A 362 17.72 -11.70 -12.74
C LEU A 362 18.08 -10.46 -13.60
N PRO A 363 19.27 -9.83 -13.47
CA PRO A 363 19.65 -8.70 -14.33
C PRO A 363 19.59 -9.04 -15.82
N SER A 364 20.10 -10.22 -16.19
CA SER A 364 20.15 -10.72 -17.56
C SER A 364 18.85 -11.36 -18.06
N LEU A 365 17.88 -11.61 -17.17
CA LEU A 365 16.62 -12.27 -17.50
C LEU A 365 15.87 -11.45 -18.56
N LYS A 366 15.57 -12.07 -19.71
CA LYS A 366 14.76 -11.43 -20.76
C LYS A 366 13.30 -11.36 -20.30
N VAL A 367 12.82 -10.15 -20.05
CA VAL A 367 11.41 -9.88 -19.74
C VAL A 367 10.79 -9.10 -20.89
N SER A 368 9.73 -9.62 -21.48
CA SER A 368 8.97 -8.91 -22.53
C SER A 368 7.63 -8.47 -21.97
N VAL A 369 7.35 -7.17 -22.03
CA VAL A 369 6.09 -6.58 -21.60
C VAL A 369 5.21 -6.27 -22.80
N ALA A 370 3.97 -6.73 -22.75
CA ALA A 370 2.90 -6.34 -23.66
C ALA A 370 1.75 -5.74 -22.84
N CYS A 371 1.15 -4.67 -23.35
CA CYS A 371 -0.04 -4.06 -22.78
C CYS A 371 -1.16 -4.06 -23.81
N ASP A 372 -2.38 -4.22 -23.35
CA ASP A 372 -3.63 -4.19 -24.10
C ASP A 372 -4.58 -3.30 -23.30
N VAL A 373 -4.97 -2.16 -23.87
CA VAL A 373 -5.86 -1.19 -23.22
C VAL A 373 -7.18 -1.14 -23.98
N ASP A 374 -8.27 -1.17 -23.22
CA ASP A 374 -9.64 -1.10 -23.71
C ASP A 374 -10.33 0.10 -23.04
N ILE A 375 -10.49 1.20 -23.79
CA ILE A 375 -11.27 2.36 -23.35
C ILE A 375 -12.77 2.09 -23.58
N THR A 376 -13.47 1.79 -22.49
CA THR A 376 -14.86 1.31 -22.56
C THR A 376 -15.90 2.43 -22.47
N GLU A 377 -15.54 3.59 -21.94
CA GLU A 377 -16.45 4.72 -21.73
C GLU A 377 -15.73 6.04 -22.03
N ILE A 378 -16.41 6.94 -22.74
CA ILE A 378 -15.85 8.23 -23.21
C ILE A 378 -16.53 9.46 -22.58
N GLY A 379 -17.46 9.25 -21.64
CA GLY A 379 -18.30 10.30 -21.06
C GLY A 379 -19.55 10.63 -21.90
N PHE A 380 -20.38 11.55 -21.39
CA PHE A 380 -21.63 11.96 -22.04
C PHE A 380 -21.38 12.84 -23.28
N ASP A 381 -20.43 13.77 -23.19
CA ASP A 381 -20.01 14.62 -24.30
C ASP A 381 -18.74 14.08 -24.93
N ALA A 382 -18.87 13.53 -26.14
CA ALA A 382 -17.76 12.90 -26.86
C ALA A 382 -16.83 13.89 -27.59
N LYS A 383 -17.19 15.18 -27.64
CA LYS A 383 -16.37 16.26 -28.22
C LYS A 383 -15.88 17.18 -27.12
N SER A 384 -14.65 17.69 -27.25
CA SER A 384 -14.15 18.67 -26.31
C SER A 384 -14.99 19.93 -26.31
N LEU A 385 -15.20 20.50 -25.12
CA LEU A 385 -15.89 21.79 -24.92
C LEU A 385 -15.04 22.99 -25.36
N GLN A 386 -13.80 22.77 -25.81
CA GLN A 386 -12.99 23.81 -26.43
C GLN A 386 -13.63 24.23 -27.76
N LEU A 387 -14.16 25.46 -27.78
CA LEU A 387 -14.68 26.09 -28.99
C LEU A 387 -13.58 26.17 -30.05
N LYS A 388 -13.95 25.93 -31.32
CA LYS A 388 -13.04 26.26 -32.43
C LYS A 388 -12.86 27.77 -32.47
N GLU A 389 -11.67 28.26 -32.83
CA GLU A 389 -11.41 29.71 -32.91
C GLU A 389 -12.42 30.45 -33.81
N GLU A 390 -12.97 29.75 -34.82
CA GLU A 390 -14.02 30.24 -35.72
C GLU A 390 -15.36 30.52 -35.01
N ASP A 391 -15.66 29.81 -33.90
CA ASP A 391 -16.90 29.95 -33.13
C ASP A 391 -16.79 30.99 -32.00
N ILE A 392 -15.57 31.44 -31.68
CA ILE A 392 -15.28 32.48 -30.66
C ILE A 392 -15.37 33.89 -31.26
N LEU A 393 -15.27 34.02 -32.59
CA LEU A 393 -15.26 35.29 -33.32
C LEU A 393 -16.64 35.69 -33.89
N ARG A 394 -17.72 35.06 -33.45
CA ARG A 394 -19.11 35.49 -33.66
C ARG A 394 -19.70 35.99 -32.36
#